data_AF-A0A9E0HBP7-F1
#
_entry.id   AF-A0A9E0HBP7-F1
#
_cell.length_a   1.000
_cell.length_b   1.000
_cell.length_c   1.000
_cell.angle_alpha   90.00
_cell.angle_beta   90.00
_cell.angle_gamma   90.00
#
_symmetry.space_group_name_H-M   'P 1'
#
loop_
_entity.id
_entity.type
_entity.pdbx_description
1 polymer ?
#
loop_
_entity_poly.entity_id
_entity_poly.type
_entity_poly.pdbx_seq_one_letter_code
_entity_poly.pdbx_strand_id
1 'polypeptide(L)'
;MLRYTPTLGLTLALAASAACKSKREAPPPPPPPVAAIDAGAPDADQAGAHGDKWKGGEPGDEFTDGGFQNFKEAWVYVDGKPAGVLREPELPPMPVAWTKKDEDVEFDANSTGPRVLYYLAKRWRVTDYLTAIGVDLAKVKLVCIHGGRGVVYLPGDVLRKWSDGLRFDLTGVNRTKLRVFLPTGMPRNVSFDRYVAITVYVDKPLPELEKSTDYLLLDGQPVGDGIPYYGSPIRGGIRIYKDGQLAFALKRNLLGEVGRVAGTTDRWNLADLLAANGVTTDDVVAADLISRDWRGRYHDFDMKRFEFTVAEQAQGKIIVAATRQPIEAIQLFSKDRVPPVWSPAPDQTFLDGKTKEPYPATEPPDPVPVAAAPAPAPAPVK
;
A
#
# COMPACT_ATOMS: atom_id res chain seq x y z
N MET A 1 -44.08 63.37 -27.28
CA MET A 1 -45.25 63.79 -26.47
C MET A 1 -46.49 63.11 -27.04
N LEU A 2 -47.07 62.14 -26.35
CA LEU A 2 -48.49 62.10 -26.01
C LEU A 2 -48.70 60.88 -25.10
N ARG A 3 -49.24 61.17 -23.91
CA ARG A 3 -49.56 60.23 -22.83
C ARG A 3 -50.90 59.59 -23.15
N TYR A 4 -51.10 58.31 -22.81
CA TYR A 4 -52.38 57.80 -22.29
C TYR A 4 -52.17 56.48 -21.53
N THR A 5 -52.38 56.56 -20.22
CA THR A 5 -52.74 55.49 -19.26
C THR A 5 -54.21 55.75 -18.85
N PRO A 6 -54.90 54.90 -18.06
CA PRO A 6 -54.78 53.45 -17.80
C PRO A 6 -56.17 52.72 -17.84
N THR A 7 -56.21 51.39 -17.74
CA THR A 7 -57.40 50.72 -17.17
C THR A 7 -57.01 49.48 -16.35
N LEU A 8 -57.44 49.52 -15.09
CA LEU A 8 -57.49 48.40 -14.15
C LEU A 8 -58.33 47.24 -14.71
N GLY A 9 -57.86 46.01 -14.51
CA GLY A 9 -58.64 44.78 -14.65
C GLY A 9 -58.34 43.88 -13.46
N LEU A 10 -59.13 44.03 -12.40
CA LEU A 10 -59.18 43.17 -11.23
C LEU A 10 -59.93 41.88 -11.62
N THR A 11 -59.25 40.73 -11.63
CA THR A 11 -59.93 39.43 -11.73
C THR A 11 -59.58 38.56 -10.54
N LEU A 12 -60.58 38.41 -9.67
CA LEU A 12 -60.69 37.47 -8.59
C LEU A 12 -60.90 36.06 -9.18
N ALA A 13 -60.06 35.09 -8.86
CA ALA A 13 -60.33 33.68 -9.15
C ALA A 13 -60.18 32.83 -7.88
N LEU A 14 -61.31 32.23 -7.50
CA LEU A 14 -61.52 31.33 -6.38
C LEU A 14 -60.74 30.00 -6.53
N ALA A 15 -60.20 29.57 -5.39
CA ALA A 15 -59.89 28.22 -4.91
C ALA A 15 -60.15 26.99 -5.82
N ALA A 16 -59.11 26.16 -5.94
CA ALA A 16 -59.22 24.70 -5.92
C ALA A 16 -57.99 24.12 -5.18
N SER A 17 -58.14 23.94 -3.86
CA SER A 17 -57.17 23.24 -3.02
C SER A 17 -57.25 21.74 -3.28
N ALA A 18 -56.48 21.25 -4.25
CA ALA A 18 -56.26 19.82 -4.43
C ALA A 18 -55.33 19.33 -3.31
N ALA A 19 -55.91 18.69 -2.30
CA ALA A 19 -55.18 17.98 -1.27
C ALA A 19 -54.53 16.72 -1.87
N CYS A 20 -53.35 16.86 -2.47
CA CYS A 20 -52.46 15.72 -2.70
C CYS A 20 -51.95 15.25 -1.34
N LYS A 21 -52.56 14.17 -0.81
CA LYS A 21 -51.95 13.29 0.18
C LYS A 21 -50.69 12.69 -0.44
N SER A 22 -49.55 13.40 -0.36
CA SER A 22 -48.25 12.79 -0.55
C SER A 22 -48.04 11.81 0.60
N LYS A 23 -48.26 10.52 0.32
CA LYS A 23 -47.81 9.44 1.18
C LYS A 23 -46.30 9.64 1.29
N ARG A 24 -45.85 10.14 2.45
CA ARG A 24 -44.43 10.31 2.77
C ARG A 24 -43.87 8.89 2.80
N GLU A 25 -43.37 8.46 1.65
CA GLU A 25 -42.60 7.23 1.54
C GLU A 25 -41.43 7.40 2.51
N ALA A 26 -41.34 6.48 3.46
CA ALA A 26 -40.22 6.49 4.39
C ALA A 26 -38.93 6.53 3.56
N PRO A 27 -37.93 7.34 3.96
CA PRO A 27 -36.65 7.30 3.29
C PRO A 27 -36.23 5.83 3.16
N PRO A 28 -35.77 5.38 1.98
CA PRO A 28 -35.36 4.00 1.80
C PRO A 28 -34.38 3.66 2.94
N PRO A 29 -34.51 2.47 3.55
CA PRO A 29 -33.56 2.05 4.57
C PRO A 29 -32.15 2.26 4.02
N PRO A 30 -31.20 2.75 4.83
CA PRO A 30 -29.82 2.88 4.39
C PRO A 30 -29.43 1.54 3.75
N PRO A 31 -28.75 1.57 2.58
CA PRO A 31 -28.31 0.33 1.94
C PRO A 31 -27.59 -0.51 2.99
N PRO A 32 -27.79 -1.84 3.00
CA PRO A 32 -27.09 -2.70 3.94
C PRO A 32 -25.60 -2.37 3.84
N PRO A 33 -24.87 -2.29 4.98
CA PRO A 33 -23.43 -2.06 4.93
C PRO A 33 -22.84 -3.07 3.95
N VAL A 34 -22.18 -2.56 2.91
CA VAL A 34 -21.41 -3.38 1.99
C VAL A 34 -20.49 -4.20 2.89
N ALA A 35 -20.54 -5.53 2.77
CA ALA A 35 -19.61 -6.39 3.50
C ALA A 35 -18.22 -5.79 3.28
N ALA A 36 -17.60 -5.35 4.38
CA ALA A 36 -16.30 -4.70 4.32
C ALA A 36 -15.41 -5.59 3.45
N ILE A 37 -14.81 -5.00 2.42
CA ILE A 37 -13.89 -5.71 1.54
C ILE A 37 -12.64 -5.98 2.41
N ASP A 38 -12.68 -7.09 3.15
CA ASP A 38 -11.75 -7.58 4.18
C ASP A 38 -11.13 -6.52 5.10
N ALA A 39 -11.94 -5.94 5.99
CA ALA A 39 -11.46 -5.39 7.27
C ALA A 39 -11.47 -6.44 8.41
N GLY A 40 -12.10 -7.59 8.19
CA GLY A 40 -11.96 -8.79 9.00
C GLY A 40 -10.92 -9.71 8.37
N ALA A 41 -10.11 -10.38 9.19
CA ALA A 41 -9.46 -11.60 8.69
C ALA A 41 -10.57 -12.52 8.15
N PRO A 42 -10.36 -13.25 7.05
CA PRO A 42 -11.31 -14.30 6.67
C PRO A 42 -11.56 -15.18 7.90
N ASP A 43 -12.81 -15.65 8.08
CA ASP A 43 -13.09 -16.68 9.08
C ASP A 43 -12.02 -17.76 8.97
N ALA A 44 -11.46 -18.19 10.11
CA ALA A 44 -10.40 -19.20 10.13
C ALA A 44 -10.82 -20.48 9.37
N ASP A 45 -12.13 -20.71 9.26
CA ASP A 45 -12.75 -21.83 8.53
C ASP A 45 -12.91 -21.60 7.01
N GLN A 46 -12.79 -20.36 6.52
CA GLN A 46 -12.74 -20.01 5.09
C GLN A 46 -11.32 -19.72 4.58
N ALA A 47 -10.32 -19.77 5.46
CA ALA A 47 -8.93 -19.90 5.06
C ALA A 47 -8.74 -21.28 4.44
N GLY A 48 -9.06 -21.43 3.15
CA GLY A 48 -8.62 -22.60 2.39
C GLY A 48 -7.12 -22.80 2.67
N ALA A 49 -6.74 -23.98 3.13
CA ALA A 49 -5.40 -24.30 3.61
C ALA A 49 -4.37 -23.98 2.52
N HIS A 50 -3.84 -22.76 2.54
CA HIS A 50 -2.90 -22.32 1.53
C HIS A 50 -1.48 -22.72 1.94
N GLY A 51 -1.26 -24.04 1.97
CA GLY A 51 -0.02 -24.76 2.22
C GLY A 51 0.04 -26.09 1.45
N ASP A 52 -1.08 -26.54 0.86
CA ASP A 52 -1.11 -27.79 0.08
C ASP A 52 -0.23 -27.74 -1.17
N LYS A 53 0.08 -26.54 -1.68
CA LYS A 53 1.06 -26.32 -2.76
C LYS A 53 2.48 -25.99 -2.26
N TRP A 54 2.69 -26.01 -0.95
CA TRP A 54 3.99 -25.82 -0.30
C TRP A 54 4.64 -27.17 0.03
N LYS A 55 3.83 -28.24 0.02
CA LYS A 55 4.33 -29.61 -0.11
C LYS A 55 4.97 -29.72 -1.49
N GLY A 56 6.23 -30.13 -1.48
CA GLY A 56 7.14 -30.42 -2.59
C GLY A 56 6.58 -30.31 -4.02
N GLY A 57 7.38 -29.67 -4.88
CA GLY A 57 7.35 -30.00 -6.30
C GLY A 57 7.34 -31.52 -6.49
N GLU A 58 6.80 -31.97 -7.62
CA GLU A 58 6.67 -33.39 -7.92
C GLU A 58 7.99 -34.13 -7.61
N PRO A 59 7.94 -35.37 -7.10
CA PRO A 59 9.14 -36.14 -6.79
C PRO A 59 9.99 -36.31 -8.06
N GLY A 60 11.00 -35.46 -8.23
CA GLY A 60 11.75 -35.29 -9.47
C GLY A 60 12.31 -33.87 -9.64
N ASP A 61 11.67 -32.86 -9.04
CA ASP A 61 12.26 -31.53 -8.92
C ASP A 61 13.35 -31.58 -7.82
N GLU A 62 14.60 -31.78 -8.24
CA GLU A 62 15.79 -31.59 -7.40
C GLU A 62 15.60 -30.35 -6.52
N PHE A 63 15.57 -30.55 -5.20
CA PHE A 63 15.56 -29.54 -4.13
C PHE A 63 15.81 -28.09 -4.62
N THR A 64 14.77 -27.46 -5.19
CA THR A 64 14.80 -26.02 -5.41
C THR A 64 14.41 -25.43 -4.07
N ASP A 65 15.41 -24.93 -3.33
CA ASP A 65 15.30 -24.32 -2.01
C ASP A 65 13.97 -23.57 -1.82
N GLY A 66 13.02 -24.30 -1.22
CA GLY A 66 11.64 -23.89 -1.07
C GLY A 66 11.51 -22.70 -0.13
N GLY A 67 10.63 -21.77 -0.49
CA GLY A 67 10.08 -20.77 0.43
C GLY A 67 10.12 -19.35 -0.13
N PHE A 68 11.28 -18.87 -0.60
CA PHE A 68 11.45 -17.43 -0.87
C PHE A 68 10.89 -16.94 -2.21
N GLN A 69 10.74 -17.79 -3.22
CA GLN A 69 10.12 -17.39 -4.50
C GLN A 69 8.62 -17.06 -4.36
N ASN A 70 8.00 -17.49 -3.26
CA ASN A 70 6.57 -17.32 -3.02
C ASN A 70 6.21 -16.00 -2.32
N PHE A 71 7.18 -15.27 -1.77
CA PHE A 71 6.97 -14.00 -1.07
C PHE A 71 7.49 -12.84 -1.92
N LYS A 72 6.65 -12.33 -2.82
CA LYS A 72 7.01 -11.23 -3.73
C LYS A 72 7.27 -9.90 -3.00
N GLU A 73 6.59 -9.69 -1.87
CA GLU A 73 6.59 -8.44 -1.10
C GLU A 73 6.55 -8.78 0.40
N ALA A 74 7.26 -8.01 1.22
CA ALA A 74 7.24 -8.20 2.68
C ALA A 74 6.14 -7.36 3.33
N TRP A 75 5.12 -8.03 3.86
CA TRP A 75 3.96 -7.38 4.48
C TRP A 75 4.20 -7.06 5.96
N VAL A 76 3.58 -5.99 6.44
CA VAL A 76 3.55 -5.62 7.86
C VAL A 76 2.14 -5.74 8.40
N TYR A 77 2.00 -6.46 9.51
CA TYR A 77 0.74 -6.67 10.20
C TYR A 77 0.80 -6.06 11.60
N VAL A 78 -0.28 -5.43 12.03
CA VAL A 78 -0.47 -4.91 13.39
C VAL A 78 -1.67 -5.62 13.97
N ASP A 79 -1.46 -6.38 15.04
CA ASP A 79 -2.50 -7.21 15.69
C ASP A 79 -3.25 -8.10 14.68
N GLY A 80 -2.52 -8.69 13.74
CA GLY A 80 -3.08 -9.54 12.69
C GLY A 80 -3.81 -8.80 11.58
N LYS A 81 -3.85 -7.46 11.57
CA LYS A 81 -4.40 -6.69 10.45
C LYS A 81 -3.29 -6.20 9.54
N PRO A 82 -3.42 -6.29 8.21
CA PRO A 82 -2.45 -5.71 7.29
C PRO A 82 -2.37 -4.19 7.51
N ALA A 83 -1.17 -3.66 7.69
CA ALA A 83 -0.93 -2.23 7.95
C ALA A 83 -0.04 -1.57 6.90
N GLY A 84 0.69 -2.35 6.11
CA GLY A 84 1.51 -1.84 5.02
C GLY A 84 2.35 -2.91 4.35
N VAL A 85 3.15 -2.47 3.38
CA VAL A 85 4.09 -3.33 2.63
C VAL A 85 5.45 -2.64 2.55
N LEU A 86 6.51 -3.43 2.67
CA LEU A 86 7.87 -2.96 2.59
C LEU A 86 8.33 -3.05 1.13
N ARG A 87 7.96 -2.02 0.37
CA ARG A 87 8.32 -1.84 -1.03
C ARG A 87 8.73 -0.38 -1.25
N GLU A 88 9.92 -0.15 -1.82
CA GLU A 88 10.51 1.20 -1.80
C GLU A 88 9.59 2.32 -2.31
N PRO A 89 8.96 2.22 -3.51
CA PRO A 89 8.09 3.29 -4.00
C PRO A 89 6.83 3.49 -3.14
N GLU A 90 6.44 2.50 -2.33
CA GLU A 90 5.28 2.54 -1.43
C GLU A 90 5.66 2.93 0.01
N LEU A 91 6.94 3.19 0.29
CA LEU A 91 7.31 3.67 1.62
C LEU A 91 6.70 5.05 1.87
N PRO A 92 6.18 5.30 3.09
CA PRO A 92 5.80 6.64 3.51
C PRO A 92 7.02 7.56 3.53
N PRO A 93 6.84 8.89 3.54
CA PRO A 93 7.94 9.83 3.69
C PRO A 93 8.61 9.63 5.05
N MET A 94 9.85 9.13 5.04
CA MET A 94 10.62 8.91 6.27
C MET A 94 12.11 9.16 6.05
N PRO A 95 12.87 9.49 7.12
CA PRO A 95 14.29 9.73 7.03
C PRO A 95 15.06 8.54 6.45
N VAL A 96 15.98 8.83 5.54
CA VAL A 96 16.91 7.84 4.99
C VAL A 96 18.19 7.84 5.82
N ALA A 97 18.60 6.67 6.27
CA ALA A 97 19.87 6.42 6.92
C ALA A 97 20.89 5.88 5.91
N TRP A 98 21.72 6.76 5.35
CA TRP A 98 22.82 6.35 4.48
C TRP A 98 23.91 5.66 5.29
N THR A 99 24.28 4.44 4.87
CA THR A 99 25.31 3.64 5.54
C THR A 99 26.44 3.37 4.56
N LYS A 100 27.65 3.81 4.89
CA LYS A 100 28.84 3.48 4.09
C LYS A 100 29.08 1.97 4.16
N LYS A 101 29.29 1.37 3.00
CA LYS A 101 29.60 -0.03 2.82
C LYS A 101 30.85 -0.18 1.98
N ASP A 102 31.63 -1.18 2.32
CA ASP A 102 32.72 -1.72 1.54
C ASP A 102 32.28 -3.00 0.84
N GLU A 103 32.79 -3.20 -0.37
CA GLU A 103 32.64 -4.42 -1.14
C GLU A 103 33.99 -4.79 -1.72
N ASP A 104 34.40 -6.04 -1.48
CA ASP A 104 35.59 -6.60 -2.08
C ASP A 104 35.32 -6.74 -3.58
N VAL A 105 36.21 -6.17 -4.39
CA VAL A 105 36.13 -6.27 -5.85
C VAL A 105 36.82 -7.55 -6.26
N GLU A 106 36.18 -8.33 -7.13
CA GLU A 106 36.85 -9.45 -7.77
C GLU A 106 38.07 -8.94 -8.56
N PHE A 107 39.25 -9.52 -8.30
CA PHE A 107 40.50 -9.10 -8.90
C PHE A 107 41.25 -10.31 -9.47
N ASP A 108 41.91 -10.10 -10.61
CA ASP A 108 42.86 -11.07 -11.16
C ASP A 108 44.30 -10.73 -10.74
N ALA A 109 45.24 -11.61 -11.06
CA ALA A 109 46.64 -11.45 -10.69
C ALA A 109 47.31 -10.18 -11.27
N ASN A 110 46.73 -9.59 -12.33
CA ASN A 110 47.28 -8.43 -13.03
C ASN A 110 46.51 -7.13 -12.75
N SER A 111 45.47 -7.19 -11.91
CA SER A 111 44.59 -6.06 -11.64
C SER A 111 45.31 -4.98 -10.82
N THR A 112 45.41 -3.78 -11.39
CA THR A 112 45.98 -2.58 -10.76
C THR A 112 44.85 -1.64 -10.35
N GLY A 113 44.16 -1.96 -9.25
CA GLY A 113 43.01 -1.19 -8.77
C GLY A 113 42.76 -1.36 -7.27
N PRO A 114 41.89 -0.52 -6.68
CA PRO A 114 41.46 -0.71 -5.30
C PRO A 114 40.73 -2.06 -5.17
N ARG A 115 41.12 -2.85 -4.16
CA ARG A 115 40.47 -4.15 -3.88
C ARG A 115 39.15 -4.01 -3.14
N VAL A 116 38.84 -2.80 -2.70
CA VAL A 116 37.64 -2.47 -1.95
C VAL A 116 37.01 -1.24 -2.57
N LEU A 117 35.73 -1.36 -2.94
CA LEU A 117 34.91 -0.22 -3.34
C LEU A 117 34.07 0.23 -2.17
N TYR A 118 33.87 1.55 -2.05
CA TYR A 118 32.96 2.12 -1.08
C TYR A 118 31.71 2.67 -1.75
N TYR A 119 30.55 2.27 -1.24
CA TYR A 119 29.25 2.79 -1.68
C TYR A 119 28.39 3.19 -0.48
N LEU A 120 27.38 4.02 -0.73
CA LEU A 120 26.37 4.39 0.26
C LEU A 120 25.14 3.50 0.09
N ALA A 121 24.89 2.63 1.07
CA ALA A 121 23.68 1.84 1.14
C ALA A 121 22.53 2.68 1.72
N LYS A 122 21.43 2.76 0.98
CA LYS A 122 20.18 3.37 1.43
C LYS A 122 19.48 2.45 2.43
N ARG A 123 19.19 2.95 3.63
CA ARG A 123 18.46 2.20 4.67
C ARG A 123 17.44 3.08 5.35
N TRP A 124 16.50 2.44 6.04
CA TRP A 124 15.51 3.10 6.88
C TRP A 124 15.50 2.47 8.25
N ARG A 125 15.07 3.21 9.27
CA ARG A 125 14.85 2.64 10.60
C ARG A 125 13.52 1.91 10.62
N VAL A 126 13.50 0.74 11.26
CA VAL A 126 12.25 -0.03 11.41
C VAL A 126 11.23 0.78 12.21
N THR A 127 11.67 1.49 13.26
CA THR A 127 10.79 2.31 14.10
C THR A 127 10.18 3.49 13.35
N ASP A 128 10.94 4.16 12.47
CA ASP A 128 10.42 5.29 11.69
C ASP A 128 9.32 4.82 10.74
N TYR A 129 9.50 3.66 10.10
CA TYR A 129 8.48 3.04 9.27
C TYR A 129 7.22 2.67 10.08
N LEU A 130 7.39 2.02 11.22
CA LEU A 130 6.26 1.63 12.10
C LEU A 130 5.46 2.86 12.55
N THR A 131 6.13 3.93 12.99
CA THR A 131 5.46 5.19 13.33
C THR A 131 4.75 5.81 12.13
N ALA A 132 5.37 5.79 10.95
CA ALA A 132 4.79 6.37 9.74
C ALA A 132 3.50 5.65 9.29
N ILE A 133 3.39 4.34 9.52
CA ILE A 133 2.15 3.58 9.27
C ILE A 133 1.15 3.62 10.45
N GLY A 134 1.40 4.45 11.47
CA GLY A 134 0.48 4.70 12.58
C GLY A 134 0.66 3.84 13.82
N VAL A 135 1.75 3.08 13.94
CA VAL A 135 2.02 2.28 15.15
C VAL A 135 2.55 3.16 16.29
N ASP A 136 1.88 3.10 17.43
CA ASP A 136 2.35 3.68 18.68
C ASP A 136 3.43 2.78 19.32
N LEU A 137 4.69 3.16 19.14
CA LEU A 137 5.86 2.39 19.62
C LEU A 137 5.87 2.20 21.14
N ALA A 138 5.22 3.07 21.91
CA ALA A 138 5.15 2.94 23.37
C ALA A 138 4.28 1.75 23.79
N LYS A 139 3.25 1.42 22.99
CA LYS A 139 2.32 0.33 23.26
C LYS A 139 2.74 -1.01 22.66
N VAL A 140 3.73 -1.01 21.78
CA VAL A 140 4.26 -2.25 21.19
C VAL A 140 4.75 -3.18 22.30
N LYS A 141 4.17 -4.38 22.33
CA LYS A 141 4.54 -5.47 23.25
C LYS A 141 5.62 -6.36 22.63
N LEU A 142 5.47 -6.70 21.35
CA LEU A 142 6.36 -7.59 20.62
C LEU A 142 6.35 -7.26 19.14
N VAL A 143 7.51 -7.33 18.50
CA VAL A 143 7.66 -7.38 17.04
C VAL A 143 8.27 -8.73 16.66
N CYS A 144 7.65 -9.40 15.71
CA CYS A 144 8.15 -10.63 15.11
C CYS A 144 8.55 -10.35 13.67
N ILE A 145 9.79 -10.66 13.32
CA ILE A 145 10.30 -10.51 11.95
C ILE A 145 10.48 -11.92 11.38
N HIS A 146 9.62 -12.28 10.44
CA HIS A 146 9.51 -13.62 9.87
C HIS A 146 10.54 -13.80 8.75
N GLY A 147 11.33 -14.87 8.79
CA GLY A 147 12.35 -15.15 7.79
C GLY A 147 12.74 -16.63 7.74
N GLY A 148 12.96 -17.17 6.54
CA GLY A 148 13.30 -18.58 6.37
C GLY A 148 12.25 -19.49 7.02
N ARG A 149 12.69 -20.32 7.98
CA ARG A 149 11.83 -21.22 8.77
C ARG A 149 11.62 -20.74 10.22
N GLY A 150 11.91 -19.48 10.54
CA GLY A 150 11.80 -18.99 11.90
C GLY A 150 11.46 -17.52 12.01
N VAL A 151 11.52 -17.01 13.23
CA VAL A 151 11.05 -15.67 13.58
C VAL A 151 12.04 -15.01 14.53
N VAL A 152 12.40 -13.76 14.24
CA VAL A 152 13.17 -12.92 15.18
C VAL A 152 12.19 -12.23 16.13
N TYR A 153 12.38 -12.41 17.43
CA TYR A 153 11.53 -11.81 18.47
C TYR A 153 12.16 -10.57 19.06
N LEU A 154 11.46 -9.45 18.97
CA LEU A 154 11.89 -8.16 19.50
C LEU A 154 10.85 -7.65 20.50
N PRO A 155 11.04 -7.88 21.81
CA PRO A 155 10.22 -7.25 22.84
C PRO A 155 10.18 -5.73 22.67
N GLY A 156 9.05 -5.09 23.01
CA GLY A 156 8.86 -3.67 22.75
C GLY A 156 9.89 -2.75 23.40
N ASP A 157 10.36 -3.09 24.61
CA ASP A 157 11.43 -2.36 25.31
C ASP A 157 12.78 -2.51 24.58
N VAL A 158 13.09 -3.69 24.07
CA VAL A 158 14.27 -3.94 23.23
C VAL A 158 14.18 -3.16 21.92
N LEU A 159 13.03 -3.19 21.24
CA LEU A 159 12.78 -2.40 20.02
C LEU A 159 13.06 -0.92 20.25
N ARG A 160 12.52 -0.34 21.32
CA ARG A 160 12.69 1.08 21.65
C ARG A 160 14.15 1.40 22.01
N LYS A 161 14.79 0.57 22.82
CA LYS A 161 16.20 0.74 23.25
C LYS A 161 17.17 0.74 22.06
N TRP A 162 16.90 -0.06 21.03
CA TRP A 162 17.78 -0.25 19.87
C TRP A 162 17.29 0.42 18.58
N SER A 163 16.29 1.31 18.69
CA SER A 163 15.60 1.97 17.57
C SER A 163 16.53 2.62 16.54
N ASP A 164 17.56 3.34 16.98
CA ASP A 164 18.50 4.04 16.09
C ASP A 164 19.34 3.11 15.21
N GLY A 165 19.63 1.91 15.70
CA GLY A 165 20.46 0.91 15.04
C GLY A 165 19.67 -0.12 14.24
N LEU A 166 18.40 -0.34 14.58
CA LEU A 166 17.54 -1.31 13.92
C LEU A 166 17.07 -0.78 12.56
N ARG A 167 17.69 -1.27 11.50
CA ARG A 167 17.49 -0.76 10.14
C ARG A 167 17.03 -1.83 9.18
N PHE A 168 16.46 -1.43 8.06
CA PHE A 168 16.19 -2.32 6.94
C PHE A 168 16.59 -1.68 5.62
N ASP A 169 16.83 -2.52 4.62
CA ASP A 169 16.83 -2.12 3.21
C ASP A 169 15.97 -3.07 2.38
N LEU A 170 15.73 -2.66 1.15
CA LEU A 170 14.96 -3.40 0.17
C LEU A 170 15.87 -3.66 -1.02
N THR A 171 16.17 -4.93 -1.27
CA THR A 171 17.14 -5.35 -2.28
C THR A 171 16.54 -6.16 -3.41
N GLY A 172 17.42 -6.56 -4.33
CA GLY A 172 17.10 -7.18 -5.59
C GLY A 172 16.71 -6.15 -6.64
N VAL A 173 16.65 -6.59 -7.89
CA VAL A 173 16.28 -5.76 -9.05
C VAL A 173 14.96 -5.03 -8.83
N ASN A 174 14.01 -5.69 -8.15
CA ASN A 174 12.66 -5.13 -7.92
C ASN A 174 12.51 -4.36 -6.59
N ARG A 175 13.57 -4.23 -5.78
CA ARG A 175 13.56 -3.52 -4.49
C ARG A 175 12.40 -3.91 -3.56
N THR A 176 12.12 -5.22 -3.49
CA THR A 176 11.03 -5.79 -2.66
C THR A 176 11.52 -6.80 -1.62
N LYS A 177 12.80 -7.18 -1.68
CA LYS A 177 13.36 -8.19 -0.76
C LYS A 177 13.82 -7.52 0.52
N LEU A 178 13.09 -7.75 1.60
CA LEU A 178 13.40 -7.20 2.91
C LEU A 178 14.64 -7.85 3.51
N ARG A 179 15.61 -7.01 3.90
CA ARG A 179 16.69 -7.40 4.81
C ARG A 179 16.65 -6.49 6.03
N VAL A 180 16.81 -7.08 7.21
CA VAL A 180 16.83 -6.34 8.47
C VAL A 180 18.23 -6.44 9.08
N PHE A 181 18.78 -5.30 9.44
CA PHE A 181 20.07 -5.15 10.10
C PHE A 181 19.85 -4.94 11.58
N LEU A 182 20.11 -5.99 12.34
CA LEU A 182 20.06 -5.98 13.80
C LEU A 182 21.39 -5.45 14.34
N PRO A 183 21.39 -4.48 15.28
CA PRO A 183 22.62 -3.97 15.88
C PRO A 183 23.48 -5.04 16.55
N THR A 184 24.79 -4.80 16.56
CA THR A 184 25.73 -5.61 17.34
C THR A 184 25.40 -5.51 18.83
N GLY A 185 25.34 -6.66 19.52
CA GLY A 185 25.01 -6.73 20.94
C GLY A 185 23.51 -6.64 21.27
N MET A 186 22.64 -6.45 20.28
CA MET A 186 21.19 -6.52 20.49
C MET A 186 20.78 -7.96 20.86
N PRO A 187 20.09 -8.17 22.01
CA PRO A 187 19.55 -9.48 22.37
C PRO A 187 18.57 -9.97 21.30
N ARG A 188 18.77 -11.20 20.83
CA ARG A 188 17.93 -11.86 19.83
C ARG A 188 18.07 -13.37 19.91
N ASN A 189 17.05 -14.08 19.48
CA ASN A 189 17.11 -15.53 19.32
C ASN A 189 17.87 -15.92 18.05
N VAL A 190 17.51 -15.35 16.90
CA VAL A 190 18.06 -15.70 15.58
C VAL A 190 18.25 -14.48 14.68
N SER A 191 18.83 -14.68 13.50
CA SER A 191 18.88 -13.69 12.42
C SER A 191 18.87 -14.39 11.06
N PHE A 192 18.31 -13.74 10.05
CA PHE A 192 18.20 -14.27 8.69
C PHE A 192 18.75 -13.27 7.67
N ASP A 193 19.18 -13.76 6.50
CA ASP A 193 19.55 -12.88 5.38
C ASP A 193 18.32 -12.15 4.80
N ARG A 194 17.19 -12.87 4.72
CA ARG A 194 15.94 -12.37 4.11
C ARG A 194 14.74 -12.61 4.99
N TYR A 195 13.84 -11.64 4.96
CA TYR A 195 12.61 -11.64 5.73
C TYR A 195 11.40 -11.50 4.79
N VAL A 196 10.27 -12.07 5.21
CA VAL A 196 9.06 -12.20 4.39
C VAL A 196 7.86 -11.45 4.97
N ALA A 197 7.88 -11.14 6.27
CA ALA A 197 6.84 -10.36 6.92
C ALA A 197 7.34 -9.77 8.25
N ILE A 198 6.64 -8.74 8.73
CA ILE A 198 6.75 -8.22 10.09
C ILE A 198 5.38 -8.29 10.73
N THR A 199 5.28 -8.82 11.95
CA THR A 199 4.06 -8.73 12.75
C THR A 199 4.33 -7.96 14.03
N VAL A 200 3.43 -7.07 14.38
CA VAL A 200 3.52 -6.17 15.53
C VAL A 200 2.33 -6.43 16.42
N TYR A 201 2.58 -6.70 17.69
CA TYR A 201 1.53 -6.90 18.70
C TYR A 201 1.47 -5.67 19.58
N VAL A 202 0.30 -5.03 19.60
CA VAL A 202 0.03 -3.82 20.38
C VAL A 202 -1.06 -4.15 21.39
N ASP A 203 -2.27 -4.43 20.92
CA ASP A 203 -3.44 -4.65 21.78
C ASP A 203 -3.73 -6.13 21.98
N LYS A 204 -3.50 -6.98 20.98
CA LYS A 204 -3.78 -8.42 21.10
C LYS A 204 -2.88 -9.11 22.14
N PRO A 205 -3.33 -10.26 22.68
CA PRO A 205 -2.45 -11.13 23.44
C PRO A 205 -1.20 -11.50 22.64
N LEU A 206 -0.12 -11.84 23.34
CA LEU A 206 1.07 -12.33 22.67
C LEU A 206 0.87 -13.81 22.34
N PRO A 207 1.27 -14.27 21.14
CA PRO A 207 1.39 -15.70 20.90
C PRO A 207 2.43 -16.29 21.86
N GLU A 208 2.23 -17.54 22.26
CA GLU A 208 3.20 -18.25 23.09
C GLU A 208 4.36 -18.70 22.20
N LEU A 209 5.57 -18.72 22.76
CA LEU A 209 6.74 -19.23 22.07
C LEU A 209 7.00 -20.67 22.52
N GLU A 210 6.89 -21.62 21.60
CA GLU A 210 7.29 -23.00 21.84
C GLU A 210 8.81 -23.11 21.79
N LYS A 211 9.44 -23.13 22.98
CA LYS A 211 10.91 -23.07 23.14
C LYS A 211 11.66 -24.20 22.42
N SER A 212 11.01 -25.34 22.21
CA SER A 212 11.65 -26.51 21.58
C SER A 212 11.72 -26.41 20.06
N THR A 213 10.85 -25.61 19.44
CA THR A 213 10.68 -25.56 17.98
C THR A 213 10.80 -24.15 17.40
N ASP A 214 10.88 -23.14 18.26
CA ASP A 214 10.79 -21.72 17.91
C ASP A 214 9.49 -21.33 17.18
N TYR A 215 8.45 -22.18 17.21
CA TYR A 215 7.14 -21.86 16.65
C TYR A 215 6.37 -20.89 17.55
N LEU A 216 5.60 -20.02 16.89
CA LEU A 216 4.55 -19.26 17.55
C LEU A 216 3.32 -20.15 17.71
N LEU A 217 2.84 -20.26 18.95
CA LEU A 217 1.56 -20.88 19.26
C LEU A 217 0.51 -19.79 19.43
N LEU A 218 -0.63 -19.97 18.79
CA LEU A 218 -1.82 -19.18 19.03
C LEU A 218 -2.89 -20.11 19.57
N ASP A 219 -3.40 -19.80 20.76
CA ASP A 219 -4.39 -20.62 21.47
C ASP A 219 -3.95 -22.09 21.60
N GLY A 220 -2.65 -22.30 21.89
CA GLY A 220 -2.04 -23.62 22.06
C GLY A 220 -1.78 -24.39 20.76
N GLN A 221 -2.10 -23.82 19.59
CA GLN A 221 -1.87 -24.43 18.28
C GLN A 221 -0.73 -23.75 17.53
N PRO A 222 0.16 -24.52 16.86
CA PRO A 222 1.18 -23.93 16.01
C PRO A 222 0.55 -23.07 14.91
N VAL A 223 0.99 -21.81 14.83
CA VAL A 223 0.68 -20.93 13.72
C VAL A 223 1.53 -21.36 12.53
N GLY A 224 1.24 -22.51 11.91
CA GLY A 224 2.11 -23.22 10.97
C GLY A 224 2.93 -22.35 10.00
N ASP A 225 2.44 -22.17 8.77
CA ASP A 225 3.09 -21.31 7.74
C ASP A 225 2.50 -19.89 7.71
N GLY A 226 1.74 -19.53 8.75
CA GLY A 226 0.87 -18.37 8.79
C GLY A 226 1.38 -17.18 9.61
N ILE A 227 0.63 -16.10 9.53
CA ILE A 227 0.74 -14.88 10.33
C ILE A 227 -0.25 -15.01 11.50
N PRO A 228 0.21 -14.92 12.76
CA PRO A 228 -0.70 -15.01 13.90
C PRO A 228 -1.81 -13.96 13.83
N TYR A 229 -3.04 -14.37 14.19
CA TYR A 229 -4.27 -13.59 14.12
C TYR A 229 -4.75 -13.17 12.72
N TYR A 230 -4.11 -13.63 11.66
CA TYR A 230 -4.54 -13.37 10.28
C TYR A 230 -4.68 -14.65 9.46
N GLY A 231 -3.77 -15.60 9.62
CA GLY A 231 -3.66 -16.77 8.75
C GLY A 231 -2.66 -16.52 7.62
N SER A 232 -3.06 -16.71 6.37
CA SER A 232 -2.12 -16.60 5.25
C SER A 232 -1.80 -15.13 4.89
N PRO A 233 -0.54 -14.77 4.56
CA PRO A 233 -0.22 -13.41 4.13
C PRO A 233 -1.05 -12.94 2.91
N ILE A 234 -1.38 -11.65 2.86
CA ILE A 234 -2.01 -11.05 1.68
C ILE A 234 -1.10 -11.17 0.47
N ARG A 235 -1.65 -11.62 -0.66
CA ARG A 235 -0.93 -11.70 -1.95
C ARG A 235 -1.55 -10.81 -3.02
N GLY A 236 -0.80 -9.81 -3.49
CA GLY A 236 -1.19 -8.91 -4.58
C GLY A 236 -2.39 -8.01 -4.26
N GLY A 237 -3.06 -7.51 -5.30
CA GLY A 237 -4.10 -6.50 -5.19
C GLY A 237 -3.53 -5.07 -5.21
N ILE A 238 -4.40 -4.10 -5.46
CA ILE A 238 -4.02 -2.68 -5.50
C ILE A 238 -4.08 -2.14 -4.08
N ARG A 239 -2.95 -1.66 -3.56
CA ARG A 239 -2.90 -1.13 -2.20
C ARG A 239 -3.28 0.34 -2.21
N ILE A 240 -4.20 0.72 -1.33
CA ILE A 240 -4.62 2.11 -1.19
C ILE A 240 -4.21 2.59 0.19
N TYR A 241 -3.41 3.65 0.22
CA TYR A 241 -2.95 4.30 1.42
C TYR A 241 -3.60 5.68 1.55
N LYS A 242 -3.89 6.10 2.78
CA LYS A 242 -4.22 7.49 3.11
C LYS A 242 -3.25 7.97 4.18
N ASP A 243 -2.55 9.07 3.90
CA ASP A 243 -1.59 9.70 4.80
C ASP A 243 -0.54 8.74 5.38
N GLY A 244 -0.08 7.79 4.55
CA GLY A 244 0.93 6.79 4.91
C GLY A 244 0.39 5.51 5.56
N GLN A 245 -0.90 5.46 5.91
CA GLN A 245 -1.55 4.28 6.48
C GLN A 245 -2.27 3.47 5.40
N LEU A 246 -2.13 2.15 5.41
CA LEU A 246 -2.87 1.28 4.50
C LEU A 246 -4.36 1.33 4.88
N ALA A 247 -5.19 1.82 3.96
CA ALA A 247 -6.63 1.82 4.14
C ALA A 247 -7.21 0.43 3.83
N PHE A 248 -6.90 -0.11 2.64
CA PHE A 248 -7.24 -1.48 2.25
C PHE A 248 -6.43 -1.93 1.02
N ALA A 249 -6.51 -3.22 0.71
CA ALA A 249 -5.97 -3.81 -0.50
C ALA A 249 -7.11 -4.26 -1.42
N LEU A 250 -7.30 -3.57 -2.53
CA LEU A 250 -8.35 -3.86 -3.50
C LEU A 250 -8.01 -5.13 -4.29
N LYS A 251 -8.87 -6.13 -4.18
CA LYS A 251 -8.81 -7.35 -5.00
C LYS A 251 -9.80 -7.27 -6.15
N ARG A 252 -9.34 -7.63 -7.35
CA ARG A 252 -10.19 -7.61 -8.56
C ARG A 252 -11.44 -8.48 -8.42
N ASN A 253 -11.31 -9.69 -7.87
CA ASN A 253 -12.44 -10.61 -7.71
C ASN A 253 -13.46 -10.14 -6.65
N LEU A 254 -13.14 -9.07 -5.91
CA LEU A 254 -14.03 -8.43 -4.94
C LEU A 254 -14.61 -7.12 -5.49
N LEU A 255 -14.29 -6.74 -6.73
CA LEU A 255 -14.93 -5.60 -7.40
C LEU A 255 -16.35 -6.01 -7.82
N GLY A 256 -17.34 -5.46 -7.10
CA GLY A 256 -18.75 -5.60 -7.41
C GLY A 256 -19.30 -4.40 -8.19
N GLU A 257 -20.57 -4.08 -7.91
CA GLU A 257 -21.28 -2.90 -8.44
C GLU A 257 -20.87 -1.59 -7.76
N VAL A 258 -20.30 -1.67 -6.55
CA VAL A 258 -19.89 -0.48 -5.80
C VAL A 258 -18.82 0.28 -6.58
N GLY A 259 -19.10 1.57 -6.83
CA GLY A 259 -18.25 2.44 -7.61
C GLY A 259 -18.16 2.09 -9.09
N ARG A 260 -18.92 1.11 -9.61
CA ARG A 260 -18.91 0.83 -11.05
C ARG A 260 -19.51 2.00 -11.82
N VAL A 261 -18.81 2.44 -12.87
CA VAL A 261 -19.28 3.55 -13.70
C VAL A 261 -20.48 3.09 -14.54
N ALA A 262 -21.58 3.84 -14.51
CA ALA A 262 -22.82 3.50 -15.20
C ALA A 262 -22.59 3.28 -16.71
N GLY A 263 -23.18 2.21 -17.26
CA GLY A 263 -23.04 1.85 -18.68
C GLY A 263 -21.70 1.20 -19.04
N THR A 264 -20.92 0.76 -18.04
CA THR A 264 -19.62 0.10 -18.24
C THR A 264 -19.56 -1.21 -17.46
N THR A 265 -18.74 -2.14 -17.91
CA THR A 265 -18.51 -3.43 -17.22
C THR A 265 -17.13 -3.51 -16.58
N ASP A 266 -16.24 -2.56 -16.89
CA ASP A 266 -14.81 -2.64 -16.61
C ASP A 266 -14.23 -1.35 -16.02
N ARG A 267 -15.05 -0.35 -15.69
CA ARG A 267 -14.62 0.91 -15.08
C ARG A 267 -15.21 1.11 -13.68
N TRP A 268 -14.36 1.58 -12.78
CA TRP A 268 -14.74 1.94 -11.42
C TRP A 268 -14.23 3.33 -11.03
N ASN A 269 -15.04 4.04 -10.23
CA ASN A 269 -14.69 5.28 -9.57
C ASN A 269 -14.05 4.97 -8.21
N LEU A 270 -12.87 5.54 -7.97
CA LEU A 270 -12.12 5.27 -6.74
C LEU A 270 -12.75 5.94 -5.51
N ALA A 271 -13.36 7.12 -5.64
CA ALA A 271 -13.96 7.82 -4.51
C ALA A 271 -15.14 7.03 -3.92
N ASP A 272 -15.99 6.46 -4.78
CA ASP A 272 -17.12 5.63 -4.36
C ASP A 272 -16.66 4.35 -3.64
N LEU A 273 -15.60 3.71 -4.14
CA LEU A 273 -14.99 2.54 -3.50
C LEU A 273 -14.39 2.88 -2.14
N LEU A 274 -13.70 4.03 -2.02
CA LEU A 274 -13.13 4.49 -0.76
C LEU A 274 -14.23 4.79 0.27
N ALA A 275 -15.28 5.51 -0.14
CA ALA A 275 -16.42 5.83 0.71
C ALA A 275 -17.13 4.56 1.22
N ALA A 276 -17.33 3.56 0.36
CA ALA A 276 -17.92 2.28 0.75
C ALA A 276 -17.05 1.49 1.75
N ASN A 277 -15.75 1.75 1.80
CA ASN A 277 -14.82 1.18 2.78
C ASN A 277 -14.57 2.12 3.97
N GLY A 278 -15.40 3.16 4.15
CA GLY A 278 -15.32 4.08 5.30
C GLY A 278 -14.14 5.06 5.24
N VAL A 279 -13.48 5.20 4.08
CA VAL A 279 -12.37 6.14 3.89
C VAL A 279 -12.92 7.47 3.39
N THR A 280 -12.79 8.51 4.21
CA THR A 280 -13.12 9.88 3.80
C THR A 280 -12.06 10.42 2.84
N THR A 281 -12.50 11.16 1.83
CA THR A 281 -11.61 11.69 0.77
C THR A 281 -11.77 13.18 0.51
N ASP A 282 -12.64 13.86 1.27
CA ASP A 282 -12.92 15.30 1.09
C ASP A 282 -11.69 16.19 1.39
N ASP A 283 -10.72 15.67 2.13
CA ASP A 283 -9.48 16.35 2.52
C ASP A 283 -8.29 16.01 1.61
N VAL A 284 -8.46 15.08 0.66
CA VAL A 284 -7.39 14.64 -0.26
C VAL A 284 -7.12 15.72 -1.30
N VAL A 285 -5.87 16.17 -1.37
CA VAL A 285 -5.43 17.20 -2.33
C VAL A 285 -4.38 16.70 -3.32
N ALA A 286 -3.75 15.57 -3.04
CA ALA A 286 -2.73 14.98 -3.89
C ALA A 286 -2.79 13.45 -3.83
N ALA A 287 -2.31 12.81 -4.89
CA ALA A 287 -2.13 11.38 -4.93
C ALA A 287 -0.81 10.99 -5.61
N ASP A 288 -0.16 9.96 -5.08
CA ASP A 288 0.92 9.27 -5.79
C ASP A 288 0.37 7.99 -6.39
N LEU A 289 0.52 7.86 -7.71
CA LEU A 289 0.25 6.62 -8.43
C LEU A 289 1.55 5.84 -8.53
N ILE A 290 1.51 4.58 -8.10
CA ILE A 290 2.71 3.77 -7.91
C ILE A 290 2.61 2.49 -8.75
N SER A 291 3.60 2.28 -9.59
CA SER A 291 3.86 1.02 -10.29
C SER A 291 5.13 0.39 -9.72
N ARG A 292 5.70 -0.61 -10.42
CA ARG A 292 6.88 -1.32 -9.92
C ARG A 292 8.10 -0.45 -9.73
N ASP A 293 8.41 0.31 -10.76
CA ASP A 293 9.67 1.06 -10.86
C ASP A 293 9.42 2.56 -10.96
N TRP A 294 8.15 2.98 -10.83
CA TRP A 294 7.73 4.35 -11.02
C TRP A 294 6.72 4.80 -9.97
N ARG A 295 6.86 6.05 -9.54
CA ARG A 295 5.95 6.76 -8.66
C ARG A 295 5.76 8.16 -9.24
N GLY A 296 4.53 8.51 -9.58
CA GLY A 296 4.18 9.85 -10.08
C GLY A 296 3.21 10.55 -9.16
N ARG A 297 3.52 11.81 -8.82
CA ARG A 297 2.63 12.67 -8.02
C ARG A 297 1.68 13.47 -8.89
N TYR A 298 0.42 13.49 -8.46
CA TYR A 298 -0.64 14.31 -9.01
C TYR A 298 -1.10 15.29 -7.94
N HIS A 299 -0.80 16.57 -8.16
CA HIS A 299 -1.34 17.67 -7.36
C HIS A 299 -2.74 18.03 -7.83
N ASP A 300 -3.53 18.69 -6.97
CA ASP A 300 -4.92 19.07 -7.24
C ASP A 300 -5.78 17.87 -7.68
N PHE A 301 -5.58 16.75 -6.99
CA PHE A 301 -6.14 15.46 -7.36
C PHE A 301 -7.66 15.44 -7.15
N ASP A 302 -8.42 15.47 -8.26
CA ASP A 302 -9.88 15.36 -8.21
C ASP A 302 -10.31 13.88 -8.09
N MET A 303 -10.48 13.45 -6.83
CA MET A 303 -10.97 12.12 -6.47
C MET A 303 -12.24 11.72 -7.23
N LYS A 304 -13.16 12.66 -7.49
CA LYS A 304 -14.46 12.34 -8.11
C LYS A 304 -14.33 11.98 -9.58
N ARG A 305 -13.28 12.45 -10.24
CA ARG A 305 -12.98 12.14 -11.65
C ARG A 305 -12.04 10.96 -11.82
N PHE A 306 -11.56 10.38 -10.73
CA PHE A 306 -10.61 9.29 -10.80
C PHE A 306 -11.31 7.96 -11.12
N GLU A 307 -11.27 7.61 -12.40
CA GLU A 307 -11.71 6.30 -12.90
C GLU A 307 -10.50 5.40 -13.23
N PHE A 308 -10.69 4.11 -13.01
CA PHE A 308 -9.71 3.09 -13.41
C PHE A 308 -10.41 1.87 -14.01
N THR A 309 -9.66 1.10 -14.80
CA THR A 309 -10.05 -0.20 -15.31
C THR A 309 -9.21 -1.31 -14.70
N VAL A 310 -9.72 -2.55 -14.77
CA VAL A 310 -8.95 -3.74 -14.39
C VAL A 310 -8.88 -4.68 -15.59
N ALA A 311 -7.72 -4.81 -16.21
CA ALA A 311 -7.57 -5.75 -17.32
C ALA A 311 -7.69 -7.22 -16.82
N GLU A 312 -8.24 -8.10 -17.64
CA GLU A 312 -8.55 -9.49 -17.28
C GLU A 312 -7.32 -10.30 -16.80
N GLN A 313 -6.10 -9.87 -17.13
CA GLN A 313 -4.85 -10.53 -16.77
C GLN A 313 -3.91 -9.67 -15.91
N ALA A 314 -4.40 -8.57 -15.33
CA ALA A 314 -3.53 -7.55 -14.74
C ALA A 314 -2.80 -7.92 -13.43
N GLN A 315 -2.86 -9.17 -12.94
CA GLN A 315 -2.13 -9.65 -11.74
C GLN A 315 -2.11 -8.68 -10.53
N GLY A 316 -3.22 -8.01 -10.24
CA GLY A 316 -3.29 -7.04 -9.13
C GLY A 316 -2.85 -5.61 -9.50
N LYS A 317 -2.96 -5.22 -10.77
CA LYS A 317 -2.78 -3.86 -11.26
C LYS A 317 -4.11 -3.28 -11.75
N ILE A 318 -4.26 -1.97 -11.64
CA ILE A 318 -5.30 -1.20 -12.34
C ILE A 318 -4.66 -0.36 -13.44
N ILE A 319 -5.43 -0.01 -14.45
CA ILE A 319 -5.04 1.00 -15.42
C ILE A 319 -5.84 2.27 -15.12
N VAL A 320 -5.14 3.35 -14.84
CA VAL A 320 -5.76 4.67 -14.62
C VAL A 320 -5.87 5.35 -15.97
N ALA A 321 -7.05 5.85 -16.32
CA ALA A 321 -7.31 6.42 -17.65
C ALA A 321 -6.34 7.56 -18.02
N ALA A 322 -5.98 8.39 -17.03
CA ALA A 322 -5.09 9.52 -17.21
C ALA A 322 -3.65 9.12 -17.55
N THR A 323 -3.15 8.00 -17.02
CA THR A 323 -1.74 7.59 -17.18
C THR A 323 -1.54 6.47 -18.17
N ARG A 324 -2.57 5.63 -18.36
CA ARG A 324 -2.50 4.35 -19.09
C ARG A 324 -1.43 3.40 -18.56
N GLN A 325 -0.89 3.65 -17.37
CA GLN A 325 0.13 2.83 -16.74
C GLN A 325 -0.50 1.82 -15.77
N PRO A 326 0.12 0.62 -15.61
CA PRO A 326 -0.29 -0.31 -14.58
C PRO A 326 0.10 0.19 -13.19
N ILE A 327 -0.90 0.48 -12.37
CA ILE A 327 -0.75 0.95 -11.01
C ILE A 327 -0.98 -0.22 -10.03
N GLU A 328 -0.05 -0.41 -9.12
CA GLU A 328 -0.03 -1.44 -8.07
C GLU A 328 -0.39 -0.85 -6.70
N ALA A 329 -0.17 0.46 -6.50
CA ALA A 329 -0.58 1.16 -5.30
C ALA A 329 -0.94 2.62 -5.56
N ILE A 330 -1.78 3.18 -4.69
CA ILE A 330 -2.17 4.59 -4.66
C ILE A 330 -1.92 5.12 -3.24
N GLN A 331 -1.18 6.22 -3.11
CA GLN A 331 -1.07 6.95 -1.85
C GLN A 331 -1.83 8.26 -1.95
N LEU A 332 -2.84 8.45 -1.11
CA LEU A 332 -3.65 9.66 -1.01
C LEU A 332 -3.11 10.53 0.12
N PHE A 333 -3.04 11.84 -0.12
CA PHE A 333 -2.51 12.80 0.83
C PHE A 333 -3.51 13.91 1.12
N SER A 334 -3.77 14.11 2.41
CA SER A 334 -4.48 15.28 2.90
C SER A 334 -3.61 16.53 2.84
N LYS A 335 -4.25 17.71 2.84
CA LYS A 335 -3.58 19.02 2.63
C LYS A 335 -2.29 19.22 3.42
N ASP A 336 -2.28 18.86 4.69
CA ASP A 336 -1.12 19.08 5.59
C ASP A 336 -0.17 17.88 5.67
N ARG A 337 -0.39 16.87 4.83
CA ARG A 337 0.33 15.60 4.82
C ARG A 337 1.02 15.30 3.48
N VAL A 338 0.94 16.21 2.51
CA VAL A 338 1.63 16.06 1.23
C VAL A 338 3.15 16.13 1.46
N PRO A 339 3.90 15.03 1.23
CA PRO A 339 5.34 15.08 1.41
C PRO A 339 6.01 15.87 0.28
N PRO A 340 7.32 16.13 0.34
CA PRO A 340 8.09 16.53 -0.85
C PRO A 340 7.93 15.51 -1.99
N VAL A 341 8.07 15.96 -3.24
CA VAL A 341 8.01 15.06 -4.40
C VAL A 341 9.09 14.00 -4.24
N TRP A 342 8.70 12.75 -4.40
CA TRP A 342 9.65 11.65 -4.37
C TRP A 342 10.58 11.78 -5.57
N SER A 343 11.86 12.04 -5.30
CA SER A 343 12.90 11.84 -6.30
C SER A 343 13.44 10.44 -6.08
N PRO A 344 13.56 9.59 -7.14
CA PRO A 344 14.41 8.43 -7.04
C PRO A 344 15.77 8.93 -6.54
N ALA A 345 16.26 8.35 -5.45
CA ALA A 345 17.62 8.62 -5.04
C ALA A 345 18.52 8.17 -6.20
N PRO A 346 19.58 8.92 -6.53
CA PRO A 346 20.54 8.43 -7.51
C PRO A 346 20.95 7.02 -7.11
N ASP A 347 20.89 6.10 -8.08
CA ASP A 347 21.35 4.74 -7.88
C ASP A 347 22.79 4.78 -7.36
N GLN A 348 23.11 3.87 -6.42
CA GLN A 348 24.39 3.71 -5.73
C GLN A 348 25.50 4.62 -6.26
N THR A 349 25.69 5.79 -5.65
CA THR A 349 26.85 6.63 -5.97
C THR A 349 28.08 5.96 -5.36
N PHE A 350 28.88 5.30 -6.19
CA PHE A 350 30.22 4.88 -5.83
C PHE A 350 31.02 6.11 -5.40
N LEU A 351 31.63 6.06 -4.22
CA LEU A 351 32.35 7.20 -3.63
C LEU A 351 33.70 7.46 -4.31
N ASP A 352 34.11 6.62 -5.27
CA ASP A 352 35.44 6.66 -5.88
C ASP A 352 35.57 7.64 -7.06
N GLY A 353 34.53 8.42 -7.35
CA GLY A 353 34.59 9.55 -8.30
C GLY A 353 34.93 9.19 -9.74
N LYS A 354 34.96 7.90 -10.15
CA LYS A 354 35.41 7.50 -11.50
C LYS A 354 34.36 6.85 -12.41
N THR A 355 33.18 6.50 -11.91
CA THR A 355 32.08 6.01 -12.76
C THR A 355 30.83 6.87 -12.58
N LYS A 356 30.82 8.01 -13.27
CA LYS A 356 29.58 8.73 -13.61
C LYS A 356 29.06 8.19 -14.95
N GLU A 357 28.46 7.02 -14.95
CA GLU A 357 27.35 6.80 -15.88
C GLU A 357 26.15 6.34 -15.06
N PRO A 358 25.34 7.28 -14.55
CA PRO A 358 23.98 6.93 -14.19
C PRO A 358 23.33 6.31 -15.43
N TYR A 359 22.54 5.24 -15.23
CA TYR A 359 21.50 4.89 -16.19
C TYR A 359 20.82 6.20 -16.61
N PRO A 360 20.58 6.46 -17.91
CA PRO A 360 20.03 7.74 -18.32
C PRO A 360 18.78 7.97 -17.50
N ALA A 361 18.82 9.01 -16.67
CA ALA A 361 17.63 9.51 -16.03
C ALA A 361 16.69 9.82 -17.20
N THR A 362 15.77 8.92 -17.50
CA THR A 362 14.61 9.29 -18.29
C THR A 362 14.02 10.45 -17.51
N GLU A 363 14.08 11.65 -18.07
CA GLU A 363 13.44 12.82 -17.50
C GLU A 363 12.06 12.38 -17.00
N PRO A 364 11.67 12.75 -15.77
CA PRO A 364 10.31 12.50 -15.33
C PRO A 364 9.41 13.05 -16.44
N PRO A 365 8.44 12.26 -16.96
CA PRO A 365 7.54 12.78 -17.98
C PRO A 365 6.96 14.08 -17.44
N ASP A 366 6.92 15.12 -18.28
CA ASP A 366 6.31 16.39 -17.94
C ASP A 366 4.98 16.14 -17.23
N PRO A 367 4.64 16.91 -16.18
CA PRO A 367 3.35 16.78 -15.51
C PRO A 367 2.27 16.79 -16.59
N VAL A 368 1.57 15.66 -16.76
CA VAL A 368 0.53 15.53 -17.77
C VAL A 368 -0.48 16.63 -17.45
N PRO A 369 -0.67 17.64 -18.34
CA PRO A 369 -1.66 18.67 -18.09
C PRO A 369 -3.00 17.94 -17.96
N VAL A 370 -3.68 18.15 -16.84
CA VAL A 370 -5.03 17.63 -16.62
C VAL A 370 -5.85 18.09 -17.82
N ALA A 371 -6.30 17.14 -18.65
CA ALA A 371 -7.04 17.45 -19.85
C ALA A 371 -8.22 18.36 -19.47
N ALA A 372 -8.27 19.56 -20.07
CA ALA A 372 -9.38 20.47 -19.87
C ALA A 372 -10.69 19.72 -20.17
N ALA A 373 -11.69 19.90 -19.32
CA ALA A 373 -12.99 19.27 -19.51
C ALA A 373 -13.50 19.55 -20.94
N PRO A 374 -14.07 18.55 -21.63
CA PRO A 374 -14.61 18.77 -22.97
C PRO A 374 -15.63 19.93 -22.90
N ALA A 375 -15.50 20.86 -23.84
CA ALA A 375 -16.42 21.98 -23.95
C ALA A 375 -17.87 21.45 -24.01
N PRO A 376 -18.84 22.08 -23.32
CA PRO A 376 -20.22 21.66 -23.37
C PRO A 376 -20.70 21.63 -24.82
N ALA A 377 -21.38 20.55 -25.20
CA ALA A 377 -21.93 20.40 -26.54
C ALA A 377 -22.81 21.63 -26.87
N PRO A 378 -22.70 22.19 -28.09
CA PRO A 378 -23.51 23.32 -28.48
C PRO A 378 -24.99 22.96 -28.35
N ALA A 379 -25.76 23.85 -27.72
CA ALA A 379 -27.19 23.68 -27.58
C ALA A 379 -27.84 23.48 -28.96
N PRO A 380 -28.82 22.57 -29.09
CA PRO A 380 -29.48 22.35 -30.37
C PRO A 380 -30.13 23.65 -30.84
N VAL A 381 -29.76 24.07 -32.05
CA VAL A 381 -30.37 25.21 -32.73
C VAL A 381 -31.85 24.85 -32.98
N LYS A 382 -32.75 25.69 -32.47
CA LYS A 382 -34.19 25.57 -32.66
C LYS A 382 -34.62 26.03 -34.05
#